data_AF-F8H095-F1
#
_entry.id   AF-F8H095-F1
#
_cell.length_a   1.000
_cell.length_b   1.000
_cell.length_c   1.000
_cell.angle_alpha   90.00
_cell.angle_beta   90.00
_cell.angle_gamma   90.00
#
_symmetry.space_group_name_H-M   'P 1'
#
loop_
_entity.id
_entity.type
_entity.pdbx_description
1 polymer ?
#
loop_
_entity_poly.entity_id
_entity_poly.type
_entity_poly.pdbx_seq_one_letter_code
_entity_poly.pdbx_strand_id
1 'polypeptide(L)'
;MVMVFAPVNCPSDAARRADELAAGLTRMGIAVQRSSHFSTETTNPSAEQQAQLQRTVAVLNGGIPAVFFNGMGKANPTLDEVVAQVRAPR
;
A
#
# COMPACT_ATOMS: atom_id res chain seq x y z
N MET A 1 -6.21 -5.36 -7.97
CA MET A 1 -6.40 -4.01 -7.39
C MET A 1 -5.25 -3.74 -6.44
N VAL A 2 -4.50 -2.67 -6.67
CA VAL A 2 -3.40 -2.21 -5.81
C VAL A 2 -3.84 -0.93 -5.10
N MET A 3 -3.67 -0.87 -3.78
CA MET A 3 -4.00 0.31 -2.99
C MET A 3 -2.71 1.00 -2.53
N VAL A 4 -2.51 2.24 -2.95
CA VAL A 4 -1.33 3.05 -2.60
C VAL A 4 -1.74 4.10 -1.58
N PHE A 5 -1.08 4.07 -0.42
CA PHE A 5 -1.24 5.01 0.66
C PHE A 5 -0.08 6.00 0.72
N ALA A 6 -0.42 7.29 0.59
CA ALA A 6 0.50 8.40 0.74
C ALA A 6 -0.22 9.59 1.41
N PRO A 7 0.47 10.36 2.27
CA PRO A 7 -0.13 11.57 2.87
C PRO A 7 -0.53 12.59 1.80
N VAL A 8 -1.74 13.17 1.89
CA VAL A 8 -2.16 14.27 1.00
C VAL A 8 -1.33 15.51 1.34
N ASN A 9 -0.83 16.22 0.33
CA ASN A 9 -0.13 17.50 0.49
C ASN A 9 1.27 17.46 1.14
N CYS A 10 2.08 16.45 0.83
CA CYS A 10 3.52 16.56 1.06
C CYS A 10 4.24 16.89 -0.26
N PRO A 11 4.93 18.04 -0.41
CA PRO A 11 5.84 18.33 -1.53
C PRO A 11 7.13 17.49 -1.45
N SER A 12 7.04 16.31 -0.83
CA SER A 12 8.15 15.48 -0.40
C SER A 12 8.39 14.36 -1.40
N ASP A 13 9.64 13.90 -1.45
CA ASP A 13 10.10 12.82 -2.33
C ASP A 13 9.18 11.58 -2.33
N ALA A 14 8.53 11.31 -1.20
CA ALA A 14 7.59 10.21 -1.03
C ALA A 14 6.27 10.34 -1.84
N ALA A 15 5.73 11.55 -1.99
CA ALA A 15 4.53 11.75 -2.81
C ALA A 15 4.88 11.50 -4.29
N ARG A 16 6.03 12.00 -4.73
CA ARG A 16 6.56 11.71 -6.07
C ARG A 16 6.73 10.22 -6.31
N ARG A 17 7.33 9.48 -5.37
CA ARG A 17 7.45 8.00 -5.45
C ARG A 17 6.09 7.32 -5.56
N ALA A 18 5.08 7.80 -4.82
CA ALA A 18 3.72 7.27 -4.89
C ALA A 18 3.07 7.48 -6.27
N ASP A 19 3.23 8.69 -6.82
CA ASP A 19 2.75 9.03 -8.17
C ASP A 19 3.48 8.23 -9.26
N GLU A 20 4.81 8.11 -9.17
CA GLU A 20 5.61 7.33 -10.12
C GLU A 20 5.22 5.84 -10.09
N LEU A 21 5.03 5.28 -8.90
CA LEU A 21 4.57 3.91 -8.72
C LEU A 21 3.17 3.71 -9.33
N ALA A 22 2.23 4.60 -8.98
CA ALA A 22 0.86 4.52 -9.49
C ALA A 22 0.80 4.66 -11.01
N ALA A 23 1.59 5.59 -11.58
CA ALA A 23 1.70 5.78 -13.01
C ALA A 23 2.32 4.55 -13.70
N GLY A 24 3.38 3.97 -13.13
CA GLY A 24 4.00 2.74 -13.63
C GLY A 24 3.01 1.58 -13.69
N LEU A 25 2.30 1.31 -12.59
CA LEU A 25 1.29 0.26 -12.49
C LEU A 25 0.14 0.48 -13.49
N THR A 26 -0.34 1.72 -13.62
CA THR A 26 -1.41 2.07 -14.56
C THR A 26 -0.99 1.83 -16.01
N ARG A 27 0.25 2.18 -16.39
CA ARG A 27 0.79 1.90 -17.74
C ARG A 27 0.82 0.40 -18.06
N MET A 28 0.94 -0.45 -17.05
CA MET A 28 0.91 -1.91 -17.21
C MET A 28 -0.52 -2.50 -17.16
N GLY A 29 -1.56 -1.66 -17.13
CA GLY A 29 -2.96 -2.10 -17.05
C GLY A 29 -3.38 -2.60 -15.67
N ILE A 30 -2.61 -2.32 -14.61
CA ILE A 30 -2.94 -2.71 -13.24
C ILE A 30 -3.80 -1.60 -12.61
N ALA A 31 -5.00 -1.95 -12.16
CA ALA A 31 -5.87 -1.01 -11.45
C ALA A 31 -5.26 -0.57 -10.12
N VAL A 32 -5.04 0.74 -9.96
CA VAL A 32 -4.49 1.39 -8.77
C VAL A 32 -5.52 2.31 -8.13
N GLN A 33 -5.70 2.21 -6.82
CA GLN A 33 -6.47 3.15 -6.02
C GLN A 33 -5.51 3.90 -5.09
N ARG A 34 -5.61 5.23 -5.09
CA ARG A 34 -4.88 6.07 -4.13
C ARG A 34 -5.79 6.44 -2.97
N SER A 35 -5.29 6.27 -1.77
CA SER A 35 -5.95 6.69 -0.54
C SER A 35 -4.92 7.38 0.34
N SER A 36 -5.34 8.36 1.12
CA SER A 36 -4.47 9.05 2.07
C SER A 36 -4.89 8.86 3.51
N HIS A 37 -6.05 8.24 3.69
CA HIS A 37 -6.64 7.98 4.97
C HIS A 37 -6.89 6.49 5.10
N PHE A 38 -6.37 5.90 6.18
CA PHE A 38 -6.64 4.52 6.55
C PHE A 38 -7.48 4.54 7.82
N SER A 39 -8.71 4.06 7.72
CA SER A 39 -9.64 3.99 8.85
C SER A 39 -10.01 2.53 9.07
N THR A 40 -9.67 2.00 10.24
CA THR A 40 -10.08 0.65 10.68
C THR A 40 -10.94 0.77 11.91
N GLU A 41 -12.24 0.59 11.76
CA GLU A 41 -13.16 0.44 12.88
C GLU A 41 -13.10 -1.00 13.36
N THR A 42 -12.58 -1.23 14.57
CA THR A 42 -12.55 -2.58 15.14
C THR A 42 -13.12 -2.57 16.55
N THR A 43 -14.29 -3.17 16.71
CA THR A 43 -14.91 -3.42 18.01
C THR A 43 -14.52 -4.81 18.48
N ASN A 44 -13.68 -4.90 19.51
CA ASN A 44 -13.18 -6.14 20.11
C ASN A 44 -12.48 -7.09 19.10
N PRO A 45 -11.30 -6.69 18.55
CA PRO A 45 -10.61 -7.47 17.53
C PRO A 45 -10.23 -8.86 18.02
N SER A 46 -10.44 -9.88 17.17
CA SER A 46 -9.85 -11.20 17.36
C SER A 46 -8.32 -11.13 17.29
N ALA A 47 -7.62 -12.15 17.82
CA ALA A 47 -6.15 -12.20 17.78
C ALA A 47 -5.60 -12.11 16.35
N GLU A 48 -6.29 -12.69 15.36
CA GLU A 48 -5.95 -12.59 13.94
C GLU A 48 -6.10 -11.16 13.42
N GLN A 49 -7.17 -10.45 13.81
CA GLN A 49 -7.37 -9.04 13.47
C GLN A 49 -6.30 -8.14 14.11
N GLN A 50 -5.92 -8.41 15.36
CA GLN A 50 -4.83 -7.68 16.02
C GLN A 50 -3.48 -7.88 15.32
N ALA A 51 -3.18 -9.10 14.86
CA ALA A 51 -1.97 -9.38 14.10
C ALA A 51 -1.99 -8.66 12.73
N GLN A 52 -3.14 -8.65 12.05
CA GLN A 52 -3.33 -7.93 10.79
C GLN A 52 -3.14 -6.41 10.97
N LEU A 53 -3.68 -5.84 12.05
CA LEU A 53 -3.51 -4.43 12.40
C LEU A 53 -2.04 -4.09 12.68
N GLN A 54 -1.33 -4.91 13.47
CA GLN A 54 0.09 -4.70 13.76
C GLN A 54 0.95 -4.73 12.48
N ARG A 55 0.69 -5.68 11.57
CA ARG A 55 1.36 -5.72 10.26
C ARG A 55 1.07 -4.46 9.44
N THR A 56 -0.18 -4.01 9.44
CA THR A 56 -0.60 -2.79 8.75
C THR A 56 0.09 -1.55 9.31
N VAL A 57 0.14 -1.41 10.64
CA VAL A 57 0.84 -0.32 11.32
C VAL A 57 2.34 -0.38 11.06
N ALA A 58 2.96 -1.56 11.05
CA ALA A 58 4.37 -1.72 10.71
C ALA A 58 4.67 -1.26 9.26
N VAL A 59 3.78 -1.59 8.32
CA VAL A 59 3.87 -1.13 6.92
C VAL A 59 3.73 0.38 6.81
N LEU A 60 2.78 0.99 7.54
CA LEU A 60 2.59 2.43 7.54
C LEU A 60 3.77 3.19 8.18
N ASN A 61 4.44 2.59 9.17
CA ASN A 61 5.63 3.17 9.82
C ASN A 61 6.95 2.89 9.09
N GLY A 62 7.01 1.90 8.20
CA GLY A 62 8.26 1.46 7.57
C GLY A 62 8.79 2.37 6.45
N GLY A 63 7.95 3.26 5.92
CA GLY A 63 8.31 4.17 4.83
C GLY A 63 7.16 4.38 3.85
N ILE A 64 7.03 5.62 3.36
CA ILE A 64 6.00 6.01 2.39
C ILE A 64 6.57 5.98 0.95
N PRO A 65 5.79 5.54 -0.05
CA PRO A 65 4.38 5.12 0.05
C PRO A 65 4.18 3.71 0.63
N ALA A 66 3.14 3.53 1.44
CA ALA A 66 2.70 2.20 1.86
C ALA A 66 1.76 1.63 0.79
N VAL A 67 1.95 0.38 0.38
CA VAL A 67 1.18 -0.21 -0.71
C VAL A 67 0.60 -1.54 -0.27
N PHE A 68 -0.70 -1.72 -0.50
CA PHE A 68 -1.42 -2.93 -0.16
C PHE A 68 -1.96 -3.61 -1.43
N PHE A 69 -1.72 -4.91 -1.57
CA PHE A 69 -2.13 -5.75 -2.68
C PHE A 69 -2.32 -7.19 -2.21
N ASN A 70 -3.40 -7.85 -2.65
CA ASN A 70 -3.67 -9.27 -2.35
C ASN A 70 -3.55 -9.65 -0.85
N GLY A 71 -3.98 -8.78 0.06
CA GLY A 71 -3.90 -9.02 1.51
C GLY A 71 -2.52 -8.81 2.14
N MET A 72 -1.52 -8.42 1.35
CA MET A 72 -0.20 -8.01 1.82
C MET A 72 -0.06 -6.49 1.77
N GLY A 73 0.61 -5.93 2.78
CA GLY A 73 1.06 -4.55 2.81
C GLY A 73 2.58 -4.51 2.76
N LYS A 74 3.15 -3.55 2.03
CA LYS A 74 4.59 -3.30 2.00
C LYS A 74 4.88 -1.81 2.05
N ALA A 75 5.89 -1.46 2.83
CA ALA A 75 6.35 -0.08 3.00
C ALA A 75 7.35 0.26 1.89
N ASN A 76 7.13 1.37 1.18
CA ASN A 76 7.97 1.88 0.10
C ASN A 76 8.48 0.80 -0.90
N PRO A 77 7.60 -0.03 -1.48
CA PRO A 77 8.02 -1.04 -2.45
C PRO A 77 8.38 -0.40 -3.80
N THR A 78 9.21 -1.11 -4.56
CA THR A 78 9.49 -0.76 -5.96
C THR A 78 8.36 -1.23 -6.89
N LEU A 79 8.32 -0.66 -8.11
CA LEU A 79 7.34 -1.06 -9.13
C LEU A 79 7.43 -2.55 -9.45
N ASP A 80 8.65 -3.07 -9.59
CA ASP A 80 8.89 -4.47 -9.96
C ASP A 80 8.37 -5.43 -8.88
N GLU A 81 8.59 -5.13 -7.61
CA GLU A 81 8.09 -5.94 -6.49
C GLU A 81 6.55 -6.00 -6.47
N VAL A 82 5.89 -4.86 -6.71
CA VAL A 82 4.42 -4.82 -6.78
C VAL A 82 3.91 -5.63 -7.98
N VAL A 83 4.57 -5.52 -9.14
CA VAL A 83 4.21 -6.27 -10.36
C VAL A 83 4.40 -7.76 -10.17
N ALA A 84 5.56 -8.17 -9.65
CA ALA A 84 5.88 -9.56 -9.38
C ALA A 84 4.80 -10.19 -8.48
N GLN A 85 4.35 -9.47 -7.46
CA GLN A 85 3.30 -9.99 -6.58
C GLN A 85 1.91 -9.98 -7.20
N VAL A 86 1.56 -8.94 -7.96
CA VAL A 86 0.26 -8.86 -8.64
C VAL A 86 0.11 -9.98 -9.67
N ARG A 87 1.22 -10.37 -10.32
CA ARG A 87 1.28 -11.42 -11.33
C ARG A 87 1.57 -12.81 -10.77
N ALA A 88 2.00 -12.91 -9.51
CA ALA A 88 2.21 -14.20 -8.87
C ALA A 88 0.89 -14.99 -8.83
N PRO A 89 0.89 -16.29 -9.17
CA PRO A 89 -0.28 -17.14 -9.02
C PRO A 89 -0.70 -17.16 -7.55
N ARG A 90 -2.01 -17.08 -7.31
CA ARG A 90 -2.61 -17.14 -5.97
C ARG A 90 -2.57 -18.55 -5.39
#